data_AF-A0A538GZ65-F1
#
_entry.id   AF-A0A538GZ65-F1
#
_cell.length_a   1.000
_cell.length_b   1.000
_cell.length_c   1.000
_cell.angle_alpha   90.00
_cell.angle_beta   90.00
_cell.angle_gamma   90.00
#
_symmetry.space_group_name_H-M   'P 1'
#
loop_
_entity.id
_entity.type
_entity.pdbx_description
1 polymer ?
#
loop_
_entity_poly.entity_id
_entity_poly.type
_entity_poly.pdbx_seq_one_letter_code
_entity_poly.pdbx_strand_id
1 'polypeptide(L)'
;MRLVTVFVLLALAAPASADAHLRSSVTAVDYRASVVSPSDVVNARVYQSDRALSVTAGPGHSVVILGYLGEPFARIAEGRVTVNAASLTAAGLGLLKGSRIGTGWRLRSRGSTFVWHDRRLSRLPPGVDRKTWTIPLRVDGRSTQLTGQLIRVERPPVWPWILLGLPFVVATAFSVCAPPDAGLRCGGGLRPDSVDRNARHSSGLCPRFLFLGRKVGRGGE
;
A
#
# COMPACT_ATOMS: atom_id res chain seq x y z
N MET A 1 -6.05 32.36 -28.23
CA MET A 1 -5.77 30.90 -28.07
C MET A 1 -4.75 30.57 -26.98
N ARG A 2 -3.63 31.30 -26.80
CA ARG A 2 -2.63 31.00 -25.74
C ARG A 2 -3.17 31.10 -24.31
N LEU A 3 -3.98 32.12 -24.01
CA LEU A 3 -4.54 32.35 -22.66
C LEU A 3 -5.55 31.28 -22.21
N VAL A 4 -6.36 30.77 -23.14
CA VAL A 4 -7.31 29.67 -22.87
C VAL A 4 -6.57 28.37 -22.53
N THR A 5 -5.42 28.14 -23.18
CA THR A 5 -4.59 26.94 -22.94
C THR A 5 -3.95 26.97 -21.55
N VAL A 6 -3.45 28.13 -21.11
CA VAL A 6 -2.87 28.31 -19.77
C VAL A 6 -3.94 28.14 -18.68
N PHE A 7 -5.15 28.67 -18.90
CA PHE A 7 -6.24 28.57 -17.92
C PHE A 7 -6.74 27.12 -17.74
N VAL A 8 -6.82 26.34 -18.83
CA VAL A 8 -7.17 24.91 -18.78
C VAL A 8 -6.09 24.10 -18.06
N LEU A 9 -4.80 24.38 -18.30
CA LEU A 9 -3.69 23.72 -17.60
C LEU A 9 -3.67 24.06 -16.10
N LEU A 10 -3.97 25.31 -15.72
CA LEU A 10 -4.06 25.71 -14.31
C LEU A 10 -5.26 25.04 -13.60
N ALA A 11 -6.38 24.88 -14.30
CA ALA A 11 -7.57 24.23 -13.75
C ALA A 11 -7.38 22.70 -13.55
N LEU A 12 -6.57 22.04 -14.37
CA LEU A 12 -6.20 20.63 -14.18
C LEU A 12 -5.09 20.41 -13.13
N ALA A 13 -4.31 21.45 -12.82
CA ALA A 13 -3.28 21.41 -11.78
C ALA A 13 -3.83 21.68 -10.36
N ALA A 14 -5.11 22.03 -10.24
CA ALA A 14 -5.78 22.07 -8.94
C ALA A 14 -5.80 20.64 -8.37
N PRO A 15 -5.16 20.38 -7.21
CA PRO A 15 -5.17 19.06 -6.63
C PRO A 15 -6.62 18.69 -6.32
N ALA A 16 -7.16 17.69 -7.02
CA ALA A 16 -8.36 17.04 -6.54
C ALA A 16 -8.03 16.54 -5.13
N SER A 17 -8.82 16.94 -4.14
CA SER A 17 -8.74 16.40 -2.79
C SER A 17 -8.98 14.90 -2.88
N ALA A 18 -7.90 14.12 -3.02
CA ALA A 18 -7.93 12.68 -2.99
C ALA A 18 -8.08 12.27 -1.52
N ASP A 19 -9.32 12.21 -1.06
CA ASP A 19 -9.65 11.79 0.29
C ASP A 19 -9.50 10.25 0.38
N ALA A 20 -8.27 9.81 0.62
CA ALA A 20 -7.91 8.42 0.86
C ALA A 20 -7.61 8.20 2.35
N HIS A 21 -8.42 8.76 3.25
CA HIS A 21 -8.30 8.51 4.69
C HIS A 21 -8.90 7.15 5.06
N LEU A 22 -8.21 6.06 4.69
CA LEU A 22 -8.56 4.71 5.12
C LEU A 22 -8.06 4.49 6.56
N ARG A 23 -8.99 4.25 7.50
CA ARG A 23 -8.70 4.02 8.93
C ARG A 23 -7.87 2.76 9.24
N SER A 24 -7.57 1.93 8.24
CA SER A 24 -6.76 0.73 8.41
C SER A 24 -5.64 0.72 7.38
N SER A 25 -4.44 0.31 7.79
CA SER A 25 -3.36 -0.06 6.89
C SER A 25 -3.86 -1.11 5.89
N VAL A 26 -4.16 -0.70 4.66
CA VAL A 26 -4.57 -1.64 3.61
C VAL A 26 -3.35 -2.46 3.25
N THR A 27 -3.39 -3.77 3.48
CA THR A 27 -2.38 -4.67 2.92
C THR A 27 -2.82 -5.03 1.51
N ALA A 28 -2.25 -4.38 0.50
CA ALA A 28 -2.50 -4.73 -0.88
C ALA A 28 -2.00 -6.16 -1.15
N VAL A 29 -2.92 -7.06 -1.47
CA VAL A 29 -2.64 -8.45 -1.83
C VAL A 29 -3.34 -8.80 -3.14
N ASP A 30 -2.76 -9.77 -3.85
CA ASP A 30 -3.24 -10.32 -5.12
C ASP A 30 -4.27 -11.44 -4.94
N TYR A 31 -4.93 -11.50 -3.77
CA TYR A 31 -6.00 -12.46 -3.51
C TYR A 31 -7.05 -11.89 -2.56
N ARG A 32 -8.26 -12.42 -2.68
CA ARG A 32 -9.43 -12.10 -1.86
C ARG A 32 -9.78 -13.28 -0.98
N ALA A 33 -10.08 -13.01 0.29
CA ALA A 33 -10.60 -14.00 1.21
C ALA A 33 -12.12 -13.85 1.38
N SER A 34 -12.85 -14.97 1.43
CA SER A 34 -14.31 -14.99 1.60
C SER A 34 -14.73 -16.14 2.51
N VAL A 35 -15.87 -15.97 3.20
CA VAL A 35 -16.53 -17.01 3.97
C VAL A 35 -17.57 -17.68 3.06
N VAL A 36 -17.63 -19.01 3.06
CA VAL A 36 -18.54 -19.77 2.18
C VAL A 36 -19.74 -20.31 2.94
N SER A 37 -19.56 -20.72 4.20
CA SER A 37 -20.64 -21.32 4.98
C SER A 37 -20.79 -20.68 6.36
N PRO A 38 -21.37 -19.46 6.45
CA PRO A 38 -21.88 -18.96 7.71
C PRO A 38 -23.12 -19.78 8.11
N SER A 39 -23.22 -20.15 9.38
CA SER A 39 -24.44 -20.75 9.93
C SER A 39 -25.34 -19.66 10.51
N ASP A 40 -26.64 -19.92 10.66
CA ASP A 40 -27.57 -18.96 11.29
C ASP A 40 -27.16 -18.58 12.72
N VAL A 41 -26.45 -19.50 13.40
CA VAL A 41 -25.93 -19.33 14.77
C VAL A 41 -24.60 -18.57 14.81
N VAL A 42 -23.82 -18.59 13.74
CA VAL A 42 -22.47 -18.02 13.69
C VAL A 42 -22.31 -17.22 12.40
N ASN A 43 -22.34 -15.90 12.55
CA ASN A 43 -22.04 -14.99 11.45
C ASN A 43 -20.55 -14.75 11.39
N ALA A 44 -19.95 -14.83 10.19
CA ALA A 44 -18.54 -14.56 10.01
C ALA A 44 -18.29 -13.74 8.75
N ARG A 45 -17.32 -12.81 8.84
CA ARG A 45 -16.86 -12.00 7.70
C ARG A 45 -15.36 -11.80 7.74
N VAL A 46 -14.76 -11.62 6.57
CA VAL A 46 -13.35 -11.21 6.45
C VAL A 46 -13.31 -9.75 6.05
N TYR A 47 -12.60 -8.93 6.83
CA TYR A 47 -12.28 -7.55 6.48
C TYR A 47 -11.14 -7.55 5.44
N GLN A 48 -11.38 -7.00 4.25
CA GLN A 48 -10.39 -7.12 3.15
C GLN A 48 -9.16 -6.23 3.34
N SER A 49 -9.29 -5.12 4.05
CA SER A 49 -8.22 -4.14 4.19
C SER A 49 -7.08 -4.64 5.09
N ASP A 50 -7.43 -5.23 6.23
CA ASP A 50 -6.50 -5.69 7.25
C ASP A 50 -6.48 -7.24 7.40
N ARG A 51 -7.37 -7.91 6.67
CA ARG A 51 -7.48 -9.36 6.58
C ARG A 51 -7.82 -10.00 7.92
N ALA A 52 -8.49 -9.24 8.79
CA ALA A 52 -9.03 -9.75 10.03
C ALA A 52 -10.29 -10.57 9.76
N LEU A 53 -10.40 -11.70 10.45
CA LEU A 53 -11.63 -12.48 10.52
C LEU A 53 -12.46 -11.98 11.70
N SER A 54 -13.73 -11.71 11.43
CA SER A 54 -14.74 -11.37 12.42
C SER A 54 -15.70 -12.53 12.55
N VAL A 55 -15.95 -12.96 13.78
CA VAL A 55 -16.95 -13.98 14.11
C VAL A 55 -17.88 -13.40 15.16
N THR A 56 -19.17 -13.53 14.91
CA THR A 56 -20.24 -13.09 15.80
C THR A 56 -21.10 -14.28 16.18
N ALA A 57 -21.27 -14.49 17.48
CA ALA A 57 -22.21 -15.49 17.99
C ALA A 57 -23.64 -14.96 17.98
N GLY A 58 -24.58 -15.79 17.55
CA GLY A 58 -26.01 -15.52 17.64
C GLY A 58 -26.46 -15.40 19.10
N PRO A 59 -27.60 -14.71 19.37
CA PRO A 59 -28.13 -14.57 20.71
C PRO A 59 -28.32 -15.91 21.41
N GLY A 60 -27.93 -16.03 22.68
CA GLY A 60 -28.11 -17.24 23.48
C GLY A 60 -27.14 -18.39 23.20
N HIS A 61 -26.26 -18.29 22.19
CA HIS A 61 -25.36 -19.37 21.82
C HIS A 61 -23.93 -19.14 22.34
N SER A 62 -23.23 -20.22 22.67
CA SER A 62 -21.81 -20.19 23.02
C SER A 62 -20.96 -20.73 21.87
N VAL A 63 -20.04 -19.90 21.39
CA VAL A 63 -19.10 -20.26 20.32
C VAL A 63 -17.69 -20.32 20.89
N VAL A 64 -17.06 -21.49 20.85
CA VAL A 64 -15.65 -21.68 21.17
C VAL A 64 -14.88 -21.86 19.88
N ILE A 65 -13.87 -21.03 19.68
CA ILE A 65 -13.02 -21.04 18.50
C ILE A 65 -11.75 -21.81 18.83
N LEU A 66 -11.43 -22.80 18.00
CA LEU A 66 -10.27 -23.67 18.20
C LEU A 66 -9.06 -23.15 17.42
N GLY A 67 -7.90 -23.24 18.08
CA GLY A 67 -6.63 -22.73 17.62
C GLY A 67 -5.98 -23.62 16.56
N TYR A 68 -4.72 -23.37 16.28
CA TYR A 68 -3.96 -24.13 15.28
C TYR A 68 -3.70 -25.58 15.68
N LEU A 69 -3.68 -25.88 16.98
CA LEU A 69 -3.49 -27.22 17.52
C LEU A 69 -4.82 -27.85 17.98
N GLY A 70 -5.95 -27.23 17.62
CA GLY A 70 -7.28 -27.66 18.08
C GLY A 70 -7.61 -27.26 19.51
N GLU A 71 -6.76 -26.45 20.15
CA GLU A 71 -6.98 -25.99 21.52
C GLU A 71 -8.04 -24.88 21.60
N PRO A 72 -8.88 -24.81 22.64
CA PRO A 72 -9.78 -23.68 22.84
C PRO A 72 -8.97 -22.38 23.04
N PHE A 73 -9.06 -21.44 22.10
CA PHE A 73 -8.30 -20.19 22.18
C PHE A 73 -9.17 -18.98 22.47
N ALA A 74 -10.39 -18.93 21.94
CA ALA A 74 -11.35 -17.85 22.19
C ALA A 74 -12.73 -18.43 22.41
N ARG A 75 -13.52 -17.76 23.24
CA ARG A 75 -14.91 -18.10 23.53
C ARG A 75 -15.75 -16.84 23.51
N ILE A 76 -16.85 -16.92 22.77
CA ILE A 76 -17.91 -15.93 22.72
C ILE A 76 -19.12 -16.52 23.42
N ALA A 77 -19.53 -15.94 24.53
CA ALA A 77 -20.68 -16.37 25.31
C ALA A 77 -21.20 -15.21 26.14
N GLU A 78 -22.53 -15.16 26.38
CA GLU A 78 -23.14 -14.18 27.30
C GLU A 78 -22.78 -12.72 26.95
N GLY A 79 -22.67 -12.40 25.66
CA GLY A 79 -22.27 -11.07 25.20
C GLY A 79 -20.86 -10.67 25.63
N ARG A 80 -19.96 -11.64 25.82
CA ARG A 80 -18.55 -11.40 26.16
C ARG A 80 -17.66 -12.25 25.28
N VAL A 81 -16.50 -11.67 24.95
CA VAL A 81 -15.40 -12.40 24.33
C VAL A 81 -14.31 -12.62 25.36
N THR A 82 -13.99 -13.88 25.57
CA THR A 82 -12.90 -14.32 26.43
C THR A 82 -11.85 -15.07 25.62
N VAL A 83 -10.59 -14.92 25.99
CA VAL A 83 -9.45 -15.56 25.34
C VAL A 83 -8.74 -16.42 26.38
N ASN A 84 -8.39 -17.64 26.00
CA ASN A 84 -7.70 -18.57 26.88
C ASN A 84 -6.22 -18.17 27.00
N ALA A 85 -5.78 -17.84 28.20
CA ALA A 85 -4.39 -17.46 28.47
C ALA A 85 -3.41 -18.63 28.36
N ALA A 86 -3.90 -19.88 28.45
CA ALA A 86 -3.10 -21.08 28.26
C ALA A 86 -2.96 -21.48 26.77
N SER A 87 -3.66 -20.82 25.85
CA SER A 87 -3.61 -21.18 24.42
C SER A 87 -2.33 -20.65 23.74
N LEU A 88 -1.62 -21.56 23.08
CA LEU A 88 -0.48 -21.22 22.23
C LEU A 88 -0.88 -20.35 21.04
N THR A 89 -2.06 -20.60 20.45
CA THR A 89 -2.61 -19.73 19.40
C THR A 89 -2.86 -18.31 19.92
N ALA A 90 -3.46 -18.17 21.10
CA ALA A 90 -3.71 -16.85 21.69
C ALA A 90 -2.41 -16.08 21.99
N ALA A 91 -1.41 -16.78 22.53
CA ALA A 91 -0.08 -16.21 22.78
C ALA A 91 0.62 -15.81 21.46
N GLY A 92 0.65 -16.70 20.47
CA GLY A 92 1.29 -16.46 19.18
C GLY A 92 0.63 -15.37 18.31
N LEU A 93 -0.64 -15.07 18.58
CA LEU A 93 -1.39 -13.96 17.98
C LEU A 93 -1.32 -12.66 18.80
N GLY A 94 -0.68 -12.66 19.98
CA GLY A 94 -0.57 -11.47 20.82
C GLY A 94 -1.92 -10.96 21.33
N LEU A 95 -2.91 -11.83 21.53
CA LEU A 95 -4.27 -11.42 21.92
C LEU A 95 -4.38 -10.94 23.37
N LEU A 96 -3.36 -11.21 24.19
CA LEU A 96 -3.30 -10.81 25.59
C LEU A 96 -2.07 -9.92 25.83
N LYS A 97 -2.25 -8.87 26.65
CA LYS A 97 -1.13 -8.01 27.07
C LYS A 97 -0.17 -8.80 27.95
N GLY A 98 1.13 -8.67 27.67
CA GLY A 98 2.18 -9.45 28.31
C GLY A 98 2.18 -10.87 27.76
N SER A 99 2.95 -11.08 26.69
CA SER A 99 3.06 -12.31 25.87
C SER A 99 3.65 -13.52 26.63
N ARG A 100 3.11 -13.85 27.80
CA ARG A 100 3.44 -15.05 28.56
C ARG A 100 2.21 -15.93 28.62
N ILE A 101 2.42 -17.24 28.46
CA ILE A 101 1.40 -18.25 28.69
C ILE A 101 0.94 -18.09 30.15
N GLY A 102 -0.36 -17.95 30.35
CA GLY A 102 -0.98 -17.82 31.66
C GLY A 102 -2.02 -18.93 31.86
N THR A 103 -2.90 -18.73 32.84
CA THR A 103 -3.96 -19.68 33.15
C THR A 103 -5.34 -19.04 33.02
N GLY A 104 -6.32 -19.86 32.65
CA GLY A 104 -7.73 -19.47 32.63
C GLY A 104 -8.17 -18.60 31.45
N TRP A 105 -9.45 -18.26 31.46
CA TRP A 105 -10.10 -17.39 30.48
C TRP A 105 -9.99 -15.93 30.90
N ARG A 106 -9.51 -15.08 30.00
CA ARG A 106 -9.37 -13.64 30.24
C ARG A 106 -10.32 -12.86 29.34
N LEU A 107 -10.97 -11.84 29.89
CA LEU A 107 -11.85 -10.96 29.13
C LEU A 107 -11.03 -10.19 28.08
N ARG A 108 -11.46 -10.25 26.82
CA ARG A 108 -10.90 -9.48 25.70
C ARG A 108 -11.79 -8.29 25.35
N SER A 109 -13.10 -8.50 25.29
CA SER A 109 -14.08 -7.43 25.02
C SER A 109 -15.45 -7.79 25.58
N ARG A 110 -16.27 -6.75 25.79
CA ARG A 110 -17.70 -6.87 26.04
C ARG A 110 -18.40 -6.74 24.67
N GLY A 111 -19.13 -7.76 24.27
CA GLY A 111 -19.74 -7.91 22.95
C GLY A 111 -19.80 -9.38 22.50
N SER A 112 -20.63 -9.66 21.49
CA SER A 112 -20.76 -10.99 20.88
C SER A 112 -19.87 -11.16 19.63
N THR A 113 -18.98 -10.20 19.35
CA THR A 113 -18.13 -10.20 18.15
C THR A 113 -16.66 -10.25 18.53
N PHE A 114 -15.95 -11.20 17.95
CA PHE A 114 -14.51 -11.33 18.07
C PHE A 114 -13.82 -11.13 16.72
N VAL A 115 -12.83 -10.25 16.68
CA VAL A 115 -12.07 -9.90 15.48
C VAL A 115 -10.58 -10.15 15.73
N TRP A 116 -9.93 -10.89 14.83
CA TRP A 116 -8.49 -11.17 14.90
C TRP A 116 -7.87 -11.40 13.53
N HIS A 117 -6.55 -11.23 13.42
CA HIS A 117 -5.80 -11.62 12.24
C HIS A 117 -5.46 -13.10 12.29
N ASP A 118 -6.13 -13.92 11.49
CA ASP A 118 -5.87 -15.35 11.44
C ASP A 118 -4.77 -15.68 10.42
N ARG A 119 -3.76 -16.46 10.84
CA ARG A 119 -2.65 -16.83 9.95
C ARG A 119 -3.07 -17.81 8.85
N ARG A 120 -4.17 -18.56 8.98
CA ARG A 120 -4.67 -19.42 7.90
C ARG A 120 -5.11 -18.60 6.69
N LEU A 121 -5.56 -17.36 6.92
CA LEU A 121 -5.89 -16.38 5.89
C LEU A 121 -4.67 -15.55 5.43
N SER A 122 -3.47 -15.80 5.98
CA SER A 122 -2.29 -14.94 5.82
C SER A 122 -1.61 -15.00 4.43
N ARG A 123 -1.81 -16.07 3.64
CA ARG A 123 -1.14 -16.23 2.34
C ARG A 123 -1.85 -17.19 1.40
N LEU A 124 -1.93 -16.81 0.12
CA LEU A 124 -2.17 -17.71 -1.00
C LEU A 124 -0.80 -18.07 -1.62
N PRO A 125 -0.41 -19.36 -1.70
CA PRO A 125 0.88 -19.73 -2.30
C PRO A 125 1.02 -19.25 -3.75
N PRO A 126 2.24 -18.94 -4.22
CA PRO A 126 2.49 -18.62 -5.61
C PRO A 126 2.04 -19.77 -6.53
N GLY A 127 1.45 -19.45 -7.68
CA GLY A 127 0.95 -20.44 -8.63
C GLY A 127 -0.34 -21.16 -8.22
N VAL A 128 -0.92 -20.82 -7.05
CA VAL A 128 -2.23 -21.32 -6.62
C VAL A 128 -3.27 -20.23 -6.82
N ASP A 129 -4.35 -20.54 -7.55
CA ASP A 129 -5.45 -19.60 -7.81
C ASP A 129 -6.56 -19.66 -6.76
N ARG A 130 -6.74 -20.83 -6.13
CA ARG A 130 -7.76 -21.03 -5.10
C ARG A 130 -7.23 -21.90 -3.96
N LYS A 131 -7.55 -21.50 -2.73
CA LYS A 131 -7.27 -22.29 -1.52
C LYS A 131 -8.45 -22.24 -0.57
N THR A 132 -8.94 -23.41 -0.16
CA THR A 132 -9.95 -23.52 0.90
C THR A 132 -9.28 -23.39 2.27
N TRP A 133 -9.94 -22.71 3.20
CA TRP A 133 -9.51 -22.63 4.59
C TRP A 133 -10.65 -23.04 5.51
N THR A 134 -10.27 -23.61 6.66
CA THR A 134 -11.19 -24.13 7.66
C THR A 134 -10.73 -23.73 9.05
N ILE A 135 -11.67 -23.29 9.88
CA ILE A 135 -11.44 -22.96 11.29
C ILE A 135 -12.41 -23.81 12.11
N PRO A 136 -11.89 -24.73 12.94
CA PRO A 136 -12.74 -25.55 13.78
C PRO A 136 -13.36 -24.73 14.91
N LEU A 137 -14.66 -24.91 15.11
CA LEU A 137 -15.46 -24.24 16.13
C LEU A 137 -16.21 -25.29 16.97
N ARG A 138 -16.60 -24.93 18.18
CA ARG A 138 -17.63 -25.63 18.95
C ARG A 138 -18.76 -24.68 19.25
N VAL A 139 -19.96 -25.01 18.80
CA VAL A 139 -21.19 -24.25 19.05
C VAL A 139 -22.03 -25.05 20.02
N ASP A 140 -22.25 -24.51 21.22
CA ASP A 140 -22.97 -25.18 22.32
C ASP A 140 -22.44 -26.59 22.61
N GLY A 141 -21.12 -26.75 22.51
CA GLY A 141 -20.42 -28.02 22.71
C GLY A 141 -20.35 -28.93 21.48
N ARG A 142 -21.12 -28.67 20.41
CA ARG A 142 -21.08 -29.45 19.16
C ARG A 142 -19.97 -28.96 18.23
N SER A 143 -19.19 -29.88 17.69
CA SER A 143 -18.12 -29.56 16.75
C SER A 143 -18.71 -29.11 15.42
N THR A 144 -18.26 -27.95 14.94
CA THR A 144 -18.59 -27.42 13.61
C THR A 144 -17.36 -26.80 12.97
N GLN A 145 -17.45 -26.43 11.71
CA GLN A 145 -16.34 -25.87 10.94
C GLN A 145 -16.79 -24.60 10.24
N LEU A 146 -16.03 -23.53 10.42
CA LEU A 146 -16.15 -22.33 9.62
C LEU A 146 -15.25 -22.47 8.40
N THR A 147 -15.84 -22.47 7.22
CA THR A 147 -15.14 -22.66 5.95
C THR A 147 -15.21 -21.42 5.08
N GLY A 148 -14.17 -21.25 4.28
CA GLY A 148 -14.11 -20.21 3.28
C GLY A 148 -13.03 -20.46 2.25
N GLN A 149 -12.82 -19.47 1.38
CA GLN A 149 -11.89 -19.58 0.27
C GLN A 149 -11.01 -18.33 0.16
N LEU A 150 -9.77 -18.54 -0.29
CA LEU A 150 -8.90 -17.52 -0.87
C LEU A 150 -8.93 -17.72 -2.39
N ILE A 151 -9.17 -16.65 -3.14
CA ILE A 151 -9.15 -16.63 -4.60
C ILE A 151 -8.17 -15.57 -5.09
N ARG A 152 -7.35 -15.88 -6.08
CA ARG A 152 -6.45 -14.91 -6.71
C ARG A 152 -7.26 -13.86 -7.47
N VAL A 153 -6.82 -12.61 -7.37
CA VAL A 153 -7.43 -11.48 -8.07
C VAL A 153 -6.40 -10.95 -9.05
N GLU A 154 -6.81 -10.79 -10.30
CA GLU A 154 -5.96 -10.28 -11.37
C GLU A 154 -5.53 -8.85 -11.09
N ARG A 155 -4.30 -8.53 -11.51
CA ARG A 155 -3.79 -7.18 -11.39
C ARG A 155 -4.58 -6.29 -12.37
N PRO A 156 -5.08 -5.12 -11.92
CA PRO A 156 -5.69 -4.17 -12.84
C PRO A 156 -4.67 -3.83 -13.94
N PRO A 157 -5.11 -3.74 -15.20
CA PRO A 157 -4.21 -3.49 -16.30
C PRO A 157 -3.52 -2.13 -16.14
N VAL A 158 -2.26 -2.05 -16.55
CA VAL A 158 -1.44 -0.82 -16.40
C VAL A 158 -1.69 0.21 -17.51
N TRP A 159 -2.29 -0.20 -18.62
CA TRP A 159 -2.49 0.65 -19.80
C TRP A 159 -3.29 1.94 -19.53
N PRO A 160 -4.31 1.99 -18.64
CA PRO A 160 -5.02 3.24 -18.37
C PRO A 160 -4.09 4.29 -17.75
N TRP A 161 -3.18 3.86 -16.89
CA TRP A 161 -2.18 4.74 -16.29
C TRP A 161 -1.12 5.19 -17.29
N ILE A 162 -0.74 4.34 -18.23
CA ILE A 162 0.17 4.70 -19.34
C ILE A 162 -0.49 5.77 -20.22
N LEU A 163 -1.73 5.57 -20.65
CA LEU A 163 -2.45 6.55 -21.46
C LEU A 163 -2.59 7.90 -20.76
N LEU A 164 -2.83 7.88 -19.44
CA LEU A 164 -2.93 9.10 -18.63
C LEU A 164 -1.58 9.81 -18.47
N GLY A 165 -0.48 9.07 -18.28
CA GLY A 165 0.86 9.63 -18.06
C GLY A 165 1.59 10.05 -19.34
N LEU A 166 1.35 9.36 -20.46
CA LEU A 166 2.01 9.60 -21.75
C LEU A 166 2.00 11.07 -22.21
N PRO A 167 0.89 11.83 -22.17
CA PRO A 167 0.90 13.23 -22.60
C PRO A 167 1.82 14.12 -21.76
N PHE A 168 1.98 13.84 -20.47
CA PHE A 168 2.90 14.58 -19.60
C PHE A 168 4.37 14.27 -19.94
N VAL A 169 4.68 12.99 -20.22
CA VAL A 169 6.02 12.58 -20.66
C VAL A 169 6.36 13.21 -22.01
N VAL A 170 5.41 13.24 -22.95
CA VAL A 170 5.59 13.87 -24.26
C VAL A 170 5.79 15.38 -24.11
N ALA A 171 4.94 16.07 -23.33
CA ALA A 171 5.06 17.52 -23.11
C ALA A 171 6.41 17.91 -22.47
N THR A 172 6.85 17.17 -21.45
CA THR A 172 8.16 17.41 -20.81
C THR A 172 9.32 17.15 -21.77
N ALA A 173 9.28 16.08 -22.57
CA ALA A 173 10.29 15.82 -23.60
C ALA A 173 10.35 16.95 -24.65
N PHE A 174 9.19 17.44 -25.12
CA PHE A 174 9.13 18.59 -26.04
C PHE A 174 9.67 19.88 -25.42
N SER A 175 9.40 20.16 -24.15
CA SER A 175 9.93 21.35 -23.46
C SER A 175 11.44 21.30 -23.25
N VAL A 176 12.03 20.12 -23.05
CA VAL A 176 13.48 19.94 -22.87
C VAL A 176 14.21 19.94 -24.23
N CYS A 177 13.59 19.42 -25.29
CA CYS A 177 14.18 19.39 -26.64
C CYS A 177 13.85 20.62 -27.50
N ALA A 178 13.00 21.54 -27.05
CA ALA A 178 12.79 22.80 -27.76
C ALA A 178 14.09 23.62 -27.74
N PRO A 179 14.71 23.90 -28.90
CA PRO A 179 15.89 24.75 -28.93
C PRO A 179 15.50 26.14 -28.40
N PRO A 180 16.29 26.78 -27.53
CA PRO A 180 16.10 28.20 -27.24
C PRO A 180 16.26 28.94 -28.57
N ASP A 181 15.26 29.71 -28.97
CA ASP A 181 15.18 30.32 -30.29
C ASP A 181 16.49 30.99 -30.70
N ALA A 182 17.19 30.33 -31.62
CA ALA A 182 18.11 30.96 -32.54
C ALA A 182 17.27 31.70 -33.57
N GLY A 183 17.11 33.02 -33.44
CA GLY A 183 16.48 33.77 -34.54
C GLY A 183 15.89 35.14 -34.25
N LEU A 184 16.67 36.07 -33.70
CA LEU A 184 16.49 37.51 -34.02
C LEU A 184 17.88 38.12 -34.25
N ARG A 185 18.43 37.90 -35.46
CA ARG A 185 19.56 38.68 -35.98
C ARG A 185 19.16 39.35 -37.29
N CYS A 186 19.48 40.64 -37.35
CA CYS A 186 19.88 41.42 -38.52
C CYS A 186 18.78 41.86 -39.51
N GLY A 187 18.15 43.00 -39.20
CA GLY A 187 17.73 43.98 -40.21
C GLY A 187 18.74 45.12 -40.24
N GLY A 188 19.50 45.23 -41.32
CA GLY A 188 20.56 46.22 -41.50
C GLY A 188 20.05 47.60 -41.93
N GLY A 189 20.79 48.62 -41.52
CA GLY A 189 20.74 49.98 -42.09
C GLY A 189 22.14 50.59 -42.03
N LEU A 190 22.74 50.81 -43.21
CA LEU A 190 23.97 51.59 -43.47
C LEU A 190 23.74 53.07 -43.05
N ARG A 191 24.69 53.94 -42.66
CA ARG A 191 26.02 54.32 -43.20
C ARG A 191 26.55 55.53 -42.34
N PRO A 192 27.66 56.21 -42.68
CA PRO A 192 29.07 56.00 -42.29
C PRO A 192 29.64 57.08 -41.32
N ASP A 193 30.97 57.03 -41.14
CA ASP A 193 31.89 58.09 -40.68
C ASP A 193 32.10 58.26 -39.17
N SER A 194 33.21 57.73 -38.68
CA SER A 194 34.30 58.57 -38.16
C SER A 194 35.53 57.73 -37.87
N VAL A 195 36.61 58.15 -38.53
CA VAL A 195 38.00 57.82 -38.26
C VAL A 195 38.31 58.16 -36.81
N ASP A 196 38.85 57.23 -36.01
CA ASP A 196 40.18 57.52 -35.47
C ASP A 196 41.04 56.33 -35.02
N ARG A 197 42.33 56.65 -35.11
CA ARG A 197 43.56 55.88 -34.92
C ARG A 197 43.78 55.37 -33.49
N ASN A 198 44.59 54.31 -33.43
CA ASN A 198 45.56 53.98 -32.37
C ASN A 198 45.02 53.60 -30.98
N ALA A 199 45.27 52.36 -30.57
CA ALA A 199 46.47 52.07 -29.77
C ALA A 199 46.63 50.55 -29.53
N ARG A 200 47.89 50.15 -29.60
CA ARG A 200 48.48 48.86 -29.25
C ARG A 200 48.11 48.46 -27.81
N HIS A 201 47.89 47.18 -27.52
CA HIS A 201 48.83 46.34 -26.77
C HIS A 201 48.27 44.94 -26.46
N SER A 202 49.19 43.98 -26.42
CA SER A 202 49.19 42.76 -25.61
C SER A 202 48.28 41.57 -25.99
N SER A 203 48.87 40.65 -26.75
CA SER A 203 49.30 39.32 -26.29
C SER A 203 48.36 38.48 -25.41
N GLY A 204 48.11 37.23 -25.84
CA GLY A 204 47.81 36.15 -24.89
C GLY A 204 47.12 34.94 -25.49
N LEU A 205 47.93 33.96 -25.92
CA LEU A 205 47.53 32.65 -26.42
C LEU A 205 46.86 31.74 -25.36
N CYS A 206 45.96 30.90 -25.88
CA CYS A 206 45.64 29.51 -25.53
C CYS A 206 44.83 29.14 -24.26
N PRO A 207 43.85 28.21 -24.41
CA PRO A 207 43.06 27.64 -23.31
C PRO A 207 43.79 26.43 -22.69
N ARG A 208 43.75 26.29 -21.36
CA ARG A 208 44.24 25.10 -20.67
C ARG A 208 43.08 24.32 -20.07
N PHE A 209 42.77 23.21 -20.73
CA PHE A 209 42.06 22.04 -20.19
C PHE A 209 42.70 21.62 -18.85
N LEU A 210 41.88 21.40 -17.82
CA LEU A 210 42.29 20.68 -16.62
C LEU A 210 41.18 19.73 -16.18
N PHE A 211 41.27 18.53 -16.74
CA PHE A 211 40.81 17.27 -16.18
C PHE A 211 41.66 16.95 -14.94
N LEU A 212 41.04 16.72 -13.77
CA LEU A 212 41.28 15.58 -12.84
C LEU A 212 40.74 15.90 -11.44
N GLY A 213 39.88 15.02 -10.92
CA GLY A 213 39.42 15.03 -9.54
C GLY A 213 39.04 13.61 -9.11
N ARG A 214 40.06 12.76 -9.02
CA ARG A 214 40.03 11.32 -8.75
C ARG A 214 39.54 11.01 -7.33
N LYS A 215 38.53 10.16 -7.21
CA LYS A 215 38.04 9.54 -5.97
C LYS A 215 39.07 8.52 -5.47
N VAL A 216 39.57 8.69 -4.24
CA VAL A 216 40.37 7.69 -3.53
C VAL A 216 39.77 7.51 -2.14
N GLY A 217 39.44 6.26 -1.82
CA GLY A 217 39.06 5.83 -0.47
C GLY A 217 40.24 5.22 0.29
N ARG A 218 40.13 5.31 1.62
CA ARG A 218 40.74 4.49 2.70
C ARG A 218 40.31 5.22 4.01
N GLY A 219 39.80 4.60 5.07
CA GLY A 219 40.11 3.30 5.65
C GLY A 219 40.85 3.54 6.97
N GLY A 220 40.28 3.04 8.09
CA GLY A 220 40.81 3.14 9.47
C GLY A 220 40.00 4.14 10.31
N GLU A 221 39.52 3.85 11.51
CA GLU A 221 39.62 2.72 12.46
C GLU A 221 38.33 2.67 13.28
#